data_AF-A0A536NTV8-F1
#
_entry.id   AF-A0A536NTV8-F1
#
_cell.length_a   1.000
_cell.length_b   1.000
_cell.length_c   1.000
_cell.angle_alpha   90.00
_cell.angle_beta   90.00
_cell.angle_gamma   90.00
#
_symmetry.space_group_name_H-M   'P 1'
#
loop_
_entity.id
_entity.type
_entity.pdbx_description
1 polymer ?
#
loop_
_entity_poly.entity_id
_entity_poly.type
_entity_poly.pdbx_seq_one_letter_code
_entity_poly.pdbx_strand_id
1 'polypeptide(L)'
;MLQVRNLAIDVAARRVLTGADFTVGPGDKVGLVGRNGAGKTSLLKVLAGEDDAVAGLVLRRGSLGYVPQNPKPRAEATHSALSHILSGRGLDRAAERLVKLHEVLDKDPSLANVQRFSDA
;
A
#
# COMPACT_ATOMS: atom_id res chain seq x y z
N MET A 1 -0.60 14.56 1.20
CA MET A 1 -1.86 15.33 1.14
C MET A 1 -2.85 14.58 0.28
N LEU A 2 -4.07 14.37 0.80
CA LEU A 2 -5.19 13.76 0.09
C LEU A 2 -6.26 14.84 -0.11
N GLN A 3 -6.73 15.04 -1.33
CA GLN A 3 -7.80 15.98 -1.64
C GLN A 3 -8.87 15.30 -2.46
N VAL A 4 -10.12 15.45 -2.03
CA VAL A 4 -11.30 14.83 -2.63
C VAL A 4 -12.27 15.93 -2.99
N ARG A 5 -12.77 15.89 -4.23
CA ARG A 5 -13.74 16.86 -4.74
C ARG A 5 -14.93 16.19 -5.40
N ASN A 6 -16.14 16.58 -5.00
CA ASN A 6 -17.41 16.13 -5.54
C ASN A 6 -17.48 14.60 -5.78
N LEU A 7 -16.97 13.82 -4.83
CA LEU A 7 -16.83 12.37 -5.02
C LEU A 7 -18.19 11.67 -4.92
N ALA A 8 -18.46 10.79 -5.88
CA ALA A 8 -19.63 9.91 -5.88
C ALA A 8 -19.21 8.44 -6.03
N ILE A 9 -19.87 7.57 -5.26
CA ILE A 9 -19.57 6.13 -5.22
C ILE A 9 -20.88 5.35 -5.27
N ASP A 10 -20.93 4.37 -6.16
CA ASP A 10 -21.99 3.37 -6.25
C ASP A 10 -21.45 2.01 -5.83
N VAL A 11 -22.27 1.23 -5.12
CA VAL A 11 -21.98 -0.15 -4.74
C VAL A 11 -23.16 -0.99 -5.15
N ALA A 12 -22.95 -1.98 -6.03
CA ALA A 12 -24.01 -2.84 -6.56
C ALA A 12 -25.22 -2.03 -7.07
N ALA A 13 -24.96 -1.04 -7.92
CA ALA A 13 -25.95 -0.12 -8.50
C ALA A 13 -26.72 0.76 -7.50
N ARG A 14 -26.30 0.81 -6.22
CA ARG A 14 -26.84 1.73 -5.23
C ARG A 14 -25.84 2.86 -4.94
N ARG A 15 -26.31 4.09 -5.04
CA ARG A 15 -25.57 5.27 -4.59
C ARG A 15 -25.35 5.23 -3.07
N VAL A 16 -24.08 5.18 -2.65
CA VAL A 16 -23.71 5.16 -1.21
C VAL A 16 -23.06 6.48 -0.75
N LEU A 17 -22.49 7.25 -1.67
CA LEU A 17 -21.85 8.53 -1.39
C LEU A 17 -22.08 9.50 -2.55
N THR A 18 -22.37 10.76 -2.26
CA THR A 18 -22.53 11.84 -3.25
C THR A 18 -21.95 13.14 -2.74
N GLY A 19 -21.24 13.87 -3.59
CA GLY A 19 -20.79 15.23 -3.30
C GLY A 19 -19.87 15.32 -2.09
N ALA A 20 -19.01 14.31 -1.90
CA ALA A 20 -18.05 14.37 -0.80
C ALA A 20 -16.86 15.26 -1.19
N ASP A 21 -16.62 16.28 -0.37
CA ASP A 21 -15.53 17.24 -0.49
C ASP A 21 -14.76 17.31 0.83
N PHE A 22 -13.48 16.94 0.80
CA PHE A 22 -12.61 17.05 1.97
C PHE A 22 -11.13 17.05 1.59
N THR A 23 -10.30 17.54 2.50
CA THR A 23 -8.84 17.50 2.38
C THR A 23 -8.24 16.95 3.67
N VAL A 24 -7.25 16.08 3.54
CA VAL A 24 -6.45 15.56 4.65
C VAL A 24 -4.99 15.95 4.41
N GLY A 25 -4.47 16.79 5.29
CA GLY A 25 -3.12 17.31 5.27
C GLY A 25 -2.10 16.34 5.90
N PRO A 26 -0.80 16.61 5.74
CA PRO A 26 0.24 15.91 6.50
C PRO A 26 0.06 16.12 8.01
N GLY A 27 0.11 15.04 8.79
CA GLY A 27 -0.03 15.09 10.26
C GLY A 27 -1.46 14.94 10.77
N ASP A 28 -2.46 15.11 9.91
CA ASP A 28 -3.86 14.96 10.29
C ASP A 28 -4.21 13.52 10.69
N LYS A 29 -5.02 13.39 11.75
CA LYS A 29 -5.62 12.13 12.18
C LYS A 29 -7.13 12.25 12.09
N VAL A 30 -7.71 11.60 11.08
CA VAL A 30 -9.14 11.72 10.76
C VAL A 30 -9.85 10.39 10.97
N GLY A 31 -10.98 10.43 11.68
CA GLY A 31 -11.87 9.27 11.84
C GLY A 31 -13.05 9.34 10.88
N LEU A 32 -13.31 8.24 10.16
CA LEU A 32 -14.51 8.07 9.34
C LEU A 32 -15.52 7.20 10.06
N VAL A 33 -16.65 7.79 10.47
CA VAL A 33 -17.72 7.11 11.22
C VAL A 33 -19.01 7.06 10.43
N GLY A 34 -19.88 6.10 10.76
CA GLY A 34 -21.16 5.91 10.11
C GLY A 34 -21.67 4.48 10.26
N ARG A 35 -22.95 4.25 9.94
CA ARG A 35 -23.58 2.93 10.03
C ARG A 35 -22.91 1.90 9.11
N ASN A 36 -23.13 0.61 9.39
CA ASN A 36 -22.74 -0.44 8.46
C ASN A 36 -23.53 -0.27 7.14
N GLY A 37 -22.83 -0.44 6.01
CA GLY A 37 -23.40 -0.19 4.68
C GLY A 37 -23.40 1.29 4.24
N ALA A 38 -22.94 2.24 5.07
CA ALA A 38 -22.85 3.66 4.70
C ALA A 38 -21.74 4.00 3.68
N GLY A 39 -21.11 3.00 3.05
CA GLY A 39 -20.06 3.21 2.04
C GLY A 39 -18.65 3.49 2.59
N LYS A 40 -18.38 3.33 3.90
CA LYS A 40 -17.05 3.60 4.49
C LYS A 40 -15.93 2.81 3.84
N THR A 41 -16.09 1.49 3.74
CA THR A 41 -15.09 0.61 3.12
C THR A 41 -14.94 0.95 1.64
N SER A 42 -16.04 1.23 0.95
CA SER A 42 -16.04 1.64 -0.47
C SER A 42 -15.30 2.96 -0.68
N LEU A 43 -15.51 3.96 0.19
CA LEU A 43 -14.75 5.20 0.18
C LEU A 43 -13.26 4.92 0.37
N LEU A 44 -12.88 4.15 1.39
CA LEU A 44 -11.47 3.83 1.62
C LEU A 44 -10.82 3.11 0.43
N LYS A 45 -11.52 2.19 -0.24
CA LYS A 45 -11.03 1.52 -1.46
C LYS A 45 -10.84 2.49 -2.62
N VAL A 46 -11.82 3.39 -2.86
CA VAL A 46 -11.71 4.42 -3.89
C VAL A 46 -10.55 5.37 -3.59
N LEU A 47 -10.34 5.76 -2.33
CA LEU A 47 -9.18 6.57 -1.93
C LEU A 47 -7.87 5.79 -2.07
N ALA A 48 -7.86 4.49 -1.81
CA ALA A 48 -6.72 3.60 -2.03
C ALA A 48 -6.39 3.39 -3.53
N GLY A 49 -7.35 3.64 -4.42
CA GLY A 49 -7.23 3.32 -5.84
C GLY A 49 -7.50 1.84 -6.15
N GLU A 50 -8.16 1.11 -5.24
CA GLU A 50 -8.59 -0.28 -5.48
C GLU A 50 -9.91 -0.38 -6.24
N ASP A 51 -10.75 0.65 -6.16
CA ASP A 51 -12.03 0.77 -6.87
C ASP A 51 -12.14 2.16 -7.52
N ASP A 52 -12.95 2.27 -8.57
CA ASP A 52 -13.19 3.53 -9.25
C ASP A 52 -14.35 4.34 -8.63
N ALA A 53 -14.22 5.67 -8.69
CA ALA A 53 -15.32 6.57 -8.37
C ALA A 53 -16.26 6.68 -9.57
N VAL A 54 -17.55 6.90 -9.32
CA VAL A 54 -18.54 7.19 -10.37
C VAL A 54 -18.37 8.62 -10.89
N ALA A 55 -18.01 9.54 -10.01
CA ALA A 55 -17.72 10.93 -10.34
C ALA A 55 -16.80 11.56 -9.30
N GLY A 56 -16.26 12.72 -9.64
CA GLY A 56 -15.38 13.50 -8.77
C GLY A 56 -13.90 13.23 -9.02
N LEU A 57 -13.07 13.81 -8.15
CA LEU A 57 -11.62 13.76 -8.28
C LEU A 57 -10.97 13.41 -6.94
N VAL A 58 -10.01 12.48 -6.97
CA VAL A 58 -9.14 12.14 -5.83
C VAL A 58 -7.70 12.46 -6.20
N LEU A 59 -7.14 13.50 -5.60
CA LEU A 59 -5.74 13.89 -5.74
C LEU A 59 -4.93 13.38 -4.55
N ARG A 60 -3.82 12.72 -4.85
CA ARG A 60 -2.91 12.13 -3.86
C ARG A 60 -1.52 12.70 -4.09
N ARG A 61 -0.93 13.30 -3.05
CA ARG A 61 0.48 13.73 -3.05
C ARG A 61 1.24 13.01 -1.94
N GLY A 62 2.32 12.33 -2.30
CA GLY A 62 3.16 11.50 -1.42
C GLY A 62 2.83 10.01 -1.52
N SER A 63 3.39 9.22 -0.60
CA SER A 63 3.12 7.78 -0.52
C SER A 63 1.74 7.50 0.09
N LEU A 64 1.05 6.51 -0.45
CA LEU A 64 -0.22 6.01 0.07
C LEU A 64 -0.02 4.58 0.59
N GLY A 65 -0.53 4.31 1.79
CA GLY A 65 -0.62 2.97 2.35
C GLY A 65 -2.08 2.65 2.64
N TYR A 66 -2.54 1.49 2.19
CA TYR A 66 -3.89 1.00 2.45
C TYR A 66 -3.80 -0.36 3.13
N VAL A 67 -4.53 -0.51 4.23
CA VAL A 67 -4.68 -1.78 4.95
C VAL A 67 -6.14 -2.19 4.82
N PRO A 68 -6.46 -3.23 4.04
CA PRO A 68 -7.83 -3.69 3.90
C PRO A 68 -8.35 -4.29 5.20
N GLN A 69 -9.67 -4.30 5.38
CA GLN A 69 -10.32 -4.86 6.56
C GLN A 69 -9.96 -6.34 6.79
N ASN A 70 -9.88 -7.11 5.70
CA ASN A 70 -9.44 -8.50 5.71
C ASN A 70 -8.19 -8.62 4.83
N PRO A 71 -6.98 -8.43 5.39
CA PRO A 71 -5.74 -8.59 4.63
C PRO A 71 -5.61 -10.04 4.17
N LYS A 72 -5.43 -10.22 2.85
CA LYS A 72 -5.13 -11.54 2.30
C LYS A 72 -3.74 -11.96 2.78
N PRO A 73 -3.55 -13.18 3.29
CA PRO A 73 -2.22 -13.74 3.45
C PRO A 73 -1.57 -13.73 2.06
N ARG A 74 -0.40 -13.10 1.91
CA ARG A 74 0.38 -13.26 0.69
C ARG A 74 0.84 -14.73 0.63
N ALA A 75 0.64 -15.36 -0.53
CA ALA A 75 0.95 -16.75 -0.74
C ALA A 75 2.45 -16.98 -0.48
N GLU A 76 2.73 -17.69 0.61
CA GLU A 76 3.90 -18.52 0.94
C GLU A 76 3.98 -18.59 2.47
N ALA A 77 3.42 -19.67 3.00
CA ALA A 77 3.13 -19.91 4.42
C ALA A 77 4.38 -20.20 5.28
N THR A 78 5.51 -19.55 5.02
CA THR A 78 6.79 -19.79 5.69
C THR A 78 7.56 -18.52 6.07
N HIS A 79 6.88 -17.37 6.14
CA HIS A 79 7.52 -16.10 6.43
C HIS A 79 7.18 -15.61 7.84
N SER A 80 8.21 -15.18 8.59
CA SER A 80 8.02 -14.51 9.88
C SER A 80 7.17 -13.25 9.74
N ALA A 81 6.59 -12.75 10.84
CA ALA A 81 5.83 -11.50 10.84
C ALA A 81 6.63 -10.32 10.27
N LEU A 82 7.94 -10.27 10.55
CA LEU A 82 8.85 -9.26 9.99
C LEU A 82 8.95 -9.37 8.47
N SER A 83 9.16 -10.59 7.95
CA SER A 83 9.23 -10.82 6.50
C SER A 83 7.92 -10.45 5.81
N HIS A 84 6.77 -10.72 6.42
CA HIS A 84 5.48 -10.28 5.90
C HIS A 84 5.39 -8.75 5.77
N ILE A 85 5.81 -8.00 6.80
CA ILE A 85 5.81 -6.53 6.78
C ILE A 85 6.76 -6.00 5.69
N LEU A 86 7.98 -6.55 5.61
CA LEU A 86 8.98 -6.16 4.62
C LEU A 86 8.51 -6.44 3.18
N SER A 87 7.76 -7.53 2.97
CA SER A 87 7.14 -7.84 1.68
C SER A 87 6.21 -6.75 1.17
N GLY A 88 5.62 -5.94 2.05
CA GLY A 88 4.76 -4.81 1.69
C GLY A 88 5.43 -3.82 0.73
N ARG A 89 6.76 -3.74 0.75
CA ARG A 89 7.58 -2.92 -0.15
C ARG A 89 8.64 -3.73 -0.92
N GLY A 90 8.53 -5.06 -0.95
CA GLY A 90 9.52 -5.94 -1.59
C GLY A 90 10.89 -5.96 -0.89
N LEU A 91 10.94 -5.56 0.39
CA LEU A 91 12.19 -5.50 1.18
C LEU A 91 12.61 -6.87 1.73
N ASP A 92 11.69 -7.82 1.75
CA ASP A 92 11.95 -9.23 2.04
C ASP A 92 12.96 -9.82 1.05
N ARG A 93 12.71 -9.65 -0.25
CA ARG A 93 13.63 -10.11 -1.31
C ARG A 93 14.96 -9.36 -1.28
N ALA A 94 14.93 -8.08 -0.96
CA ALA A 94 16.15 -7.29 -0.81
C ALA A 94 17.00 -7.80 0.36
N ALA A 95 16.37 -8.13 1.50
CA ALA A 95 17.05 -8.71 2.65
C ALA A 95 17.63 -10.09 2.34
N GLU A 96 16.87 -10.97 1.69
CA GLU A 96 17.38 -12.28 1.25
C GLU A 96 18.55 -12.15 0.28
N ARG A 97 18.48 -11.19 -0.65
CA ARG A 97 19.58 -10.90 -1.58
C ARG A 97 20.82 -10.43 -0.82
N LEU A 98 20.69 -9.56 0.18
CA LEU A 98 21.80 -9.11 1.02
C LEU A 98 22.46 -10.27 1.79
N VAL A 99 21.67 -11.18 2.36
CA VAL A 99 22.22 -12.36 3.06
C VAL A 99 23.01 -13.25 2.09
N LYS A 100 22.45 -13.57 0.92
CA LYS A 100 23.15 -14.37 -0.11
C LYS A 100 24.43 -13.70 -0.60
N LEU A 101 24.40 -12.38 -0.76
CA LEU A 101 25.57 -11.58 -1.13
C LEU A 101 26.68 -11.71 -0.08
N HIS A 102 26.33 -11.60 1.19
CA HIS A 102 27.26 -11.73 2.30
C HIS A 102 27.92 -13.12 2.30
N GLU A 103 27.15 -14.19 2.15
CA GLU A 103 27.68 -15.56 2.08
C GLU A 103 28.65 -15.80 0.91
N VAL A 104 28.42 -15.16 -0.25
CA VAL A 104 29.31 -15.27 -1.41
C VAL A 104 30.61 -14.52 -1.16
N LEU A 105 30.53 -13.30 -0.61
CA LEU A 105 31.71 -12.47 -0.31
C LEU A 105 32.56 -13.07 0.80
N ASP A 106 31.95 -13.68 1.82
CA ASP A 106 32.67 -14.37 2.90
C ASP A 106 33.47 -15.58 2.38
N LYS A 107 32.96 -16.25 1.34
CA LYS A 107 33.62 -17.41 0.72
C LYS A 107 34.72 -17.02 -0.26
N ASP A 108 34.48 -16.00 -1.08
CA ASP A 108 35.44 -15.49 -2.07
C ASP A 108 35.30 -13.97 -2.24
N PRO A 109 36.13 -13.17 -1.53
CA PRO A 109 36.14 -11.72 -1.64
C PRO A 109 36.94 -11.22 -2.86
N SER A 110 36.94 -11.96 -3.97
CA SER A 110 37.62 -11.55 -5.20
C SER A 110 37.06 -10.23 -5.75
N LEU A 111 37.94 -9.42 -6.37
CA LEU A 111 37.55 -8.16 -7.01
C LEU A 111 36.44 -8.33 -8.05
N ALA A 112 36.38 -9.50 -8.71
CA ALA A 112 35.32 -9.86 -9.63
C ALA A 112 33.96 -9.99 -8.93
N ASN A 113 33.90 -10.64 -7.76
CA ASN A 113 32.68 -10.71 -6.97
C ASN A 113 32.31 -9.34 -6.40
N VAL A 114 33.29 -8.56 -5.91
CA VAL A 114 33.03 -7.19 -5.41
C VAL A 114 32.42 -6.30 -6.50
N GLN A 115 32.98 -6.29 -7.71
CA GLN A 115 32.45 -5.51 -8.84
C GLN A 115 31.08 -5.99 -9.33
N ARG A 116 30.89 -7.31 -9.41
CA ARG A 116 29.60 -7.90 -9.81
C ARG A 116 28.44 -7.43 -8.93
N PHE A 117 28.72 -7.07 -7.69
CA PHE A 117 27.71 -6.72 -6.69
C PHE A 117 27.70 -5.25 -6.27
N SER A 118 28.66 -4.42 -6.72
CA SER A 118 28.63 -2.96 -6.52
C SER A 118 27.75 -2.21 -7.52
N ASP A 119 27.50 -2.78 -8.70
CA ASP A 119 26.95 -2.07 -9.85
C ASP A 119 25.45 -2.37 -10.14
N ALA A 120 24.72 -2.97 -9.20
CA ALA A 120 23.33 -3.44 -9.39
C ALA A 120 22.35 -3.14 -8.26
#